data_AF-A0A183GUI5-F1
#
_entry.id   AF-A0A183GUI5-F1
#
_cell.length_a   1.000
_cell.length_b   1.000
_cell.length_c   1.000
_cell.angle_alpha   90.00
_cell.angle_beta   90.00
_cell.angle_gamma   90.00
#
_symmetry.space_group_name_H-M   'P 1'
#
loop_
_entity.id
_entity.type
_entity.pdbx_description
1 polymer ?
#
loop_
_entity_poly.entity_id
_entity_poly.type
_entity_poly.pdbx_seq_one_letter_code
_entity_poly.pdbx_strand_id
1 'polypeptide(L)'
;MGPSLTHSRASSLNSRAAGPSSKLDSESGVTDNLTQTLSYLGDDATVRGWDVKCLRGATVQAITDVWNDNRSTTALLTQKINKGNSTLLADLTHSFAAVRERIDGIPAVSKVASLNPDGPLPRVVFFYI
;
A
#
# COMPACT_ATOMS: atom_id res chain seq x y z
N MET A 1 8.52 -10.59 65.33
CA MET A 1 9.46 -10.05 64.32
C MET A 1 9.45 -10.99 63.14
N GLY A 2 8.68 -10.69 62.09
CA GLY A 2 8.62 -11.49 60.85
C GLY A 2 9.15 -10.67 59.67
N PRO A 3 9.75 -11.30 58.64
CA PRO A 3 10.49 -10.59 57.61
C PRO A 3 9.58 -9.88 56.60
N SER A 4 10.01 -8.69 56.17
CA SER A 4 9.38 -7.87 55.14
C SER A 4 9.48 -8.53 53.76
N LEU A 5 8.35 -8.76 53.09
CA LEU A 5 8.33 -9.20 51.69
C LEU A 5 8.52 -7.99 50.75
N THR A 6 9.59 -8.04 49.97
CA THR A 6 9.93 -7.11 48.90
C THR A 6 8.97 -7.21 47.71
N HIS A 7 8.48 -6.06 47.25
CA HIS A 7 7.66 -5.90 46.04
C HIS A 7 8.44 -6.32 44.78
N SER A 8 7.96 -7.32 44.06
CA SER A 8 8.37 -7.58 42.68
C SER A 8 7.45 -6.84 41.72
N ARG A 9 7.91 -5.71 41.20
CA ARG A 9 7.28 -4.97 40.09
C ARG A 9 7.73 -5.62 38.78
N ALA A 10 6.89 -6.47 38.19
CA ALA A 10 7.08 -6.89 36.80
C ALA A 10 6.70 -5.72 35.88
N SER A 11 7.70 -5.00 35.36
CA SER A 11 7.50 -4.08 34.26
C SER A 11 7.21 -4.89 32.99
N SER A 12 5.93 -5.14 32.73
CA SER A 12 5.47 -5.58 31.42
C SER A 12 5.77 -4.47 30.42
N LEU A 13 6.85 -4.60 29.64
CA LEU A 13 7.06 -3.78 28.47
C LEU A 13 5.92 -4.10 27.50
N ASN A 14 4.96 -3.18 27.38
CA ASN A 14 4.02 -3.19 26.27
C ASN A 14 4.83 -3.02 24.98
N SER A 15 5.13 -4.13 24.32
CA SER A 15 5.55 -4.19 22.93
C SER A 15 4.39 -3.70 22.06
N ARG A 16 4.23 -2.38 21.96
CA ARG A 16 3.36 -1.79 20.96
C ARG A 16 4.12 -1.88 19.64
N ALA A 17 3.71 -2.81 18.79
CA ALA A 17 4.11 -2.80 17.39
C ALA A 17 3.82 -1.39 16.85
N ALA A 18 4.86 -0.67 16.45
CA ALA A 18 4.72 0.57 15.72
C ALA A 18 4.09 0.21 14.36
N GLY A 19 2.76 0.29 14.29
CA GLY A 19 2.08 0.36 13.00
C GLY A 19 2.65 1.55 12.22
N PRO A 20 2.59 1.53 10.88
CA PRO A 20 3.08 2.65 10.09
C PRO A 20 2.36 3.91 10.54
N SER A 21 3.09 4.77 11.24
CA SER A 21 2.69 6.14 11.48
C SER A 21 2.83 6.83 10.13
N SER A 22 1.82 6.67 9.27
CA SER A 22 1.62 7.61 8.19
C SER A 22 1.53 8.96 8.88
N LYS A 23 2.57 9.78 8.72
CA LYS A 23 2.42 11.22 8.89
C LYS A 23 1.14 11.55 8.13
N LEU A 24 0.11 11.99 8.85
CA LEU A 24 -0.98 12.71 8.24
C LEU A 24 -0.28 13.89 7.60
N ASP A 25 -0.07 13.83 6.28
CA ASP A 25 0.32 15.00 5.51
C ASP A 25 -0.76 16.03 5.82
N SER A 26 -0.39 16.92 6.72
CA SER A 26 -1.23 17.94 7.31
C SER A 26 -1.36 19.03 6.27
N GLU A 27 -2.19 18.79 5.25
CA GLU A 27 -2.63 19.84 4.32
C GLU A 27 -3.87 19.45 3.50
N SER A 28 -4.70 18.52 4.00
CA SER A 28 -6.06 18.42 3.48
C SER A 28 -6.91 19.48 4.17
N GLY A 29 -7.06 20.63 3.50
CA GLY A 29 -7.94 21.73 3.94
C GLY A 29 -9.43 21.35 4.05
N VAL A 30 -9.75 20.07 3.85
CA VAL A 30 -11.06 19.45 4.04
C VAL A 30 -11.67 19.76 5.41
N THR A 31 -10.85 19.89 6.46
CA THR A 31 -11.34 20.22 7.80
C THR A 31 -11.28 21.70 8.15
N ASP A 32 -10.83 22.58 7.25
CA ASP A 32 -10.54 23.99 7.57
C ASP A 32 -11.79 24.75 8.00
N ASN A 33 -12.92 24.47 7.36
CA ASN A 33 -14.19 25.08 7.74
C ASN A 33 -14.66 24.61 9.14
N LEU A 34 -14.38 23.35 9.50
CA LEU A 34 -14.70 22.81 10.81
C LEU A 34 -13.77 23.39 11.89
N THR A 35 -12.45 23.45 11.64
CA THR A 35 -11.49 24.06 12.58
C THR A 35 -11.75 25.55 12.75
N GLN A 36 -12.12 26.26 11.68
CA GLN A 36 -12.57 27.65 11.76
C GLN A 36 -13.86 27.80 12.58
N THR A 37 -14.85 26.92 12.39
CA THR A 37 -16.09 26.98 13.17
C THR A 37 -15.83 26.71 14.67
N LEU A 38 -14.92 25.78 14.97
CA LEU A 38 -14.49 25.49 16.33
C LEU A 38 -13.69 26.64 16.97
N SER A 39 -12.89 27.39 16.20
CA SER A 39 -12.11 28.50 16.76
C SER A 39 -12.97 29.67 17.26
N TYR A 40 -14.20 29.81 16.76
CA TYR A 40 -15.17 30.77 17.27
C TYR A 40 -15.92 30.29 18.52
N LEU A 41 -15.80 29.02 18.89
CA LEU A 41 -16.48 28.41 20.03
C LEU A 41 -15.47 28.16 21.15
N GLY A 42 -15.37 29.08 22.11
CA GLY A 42 -14.52 28.88 23.29
C GLY A 42 -15.04 27.73 24.16
N ASP A 43 -14.14 26.98 24.79
CA ASP A 43 -14.49 25.78 25.59
C ASP A 43 -15.47 26.07 26.74
N ASP A 44 -15.37 27.25 27.35
CA ASP A 44 -16.22 27.70 28.46
C ASP A 44 -17.43 28.54 28.01
N ALA A 45 -17.63 28.72 26.70
CA ALA A 45 -18.69 29.58 26.19
C ALA A 45 -20.06 28.87 26.24
N THR A 46 -21.10 29.60 26.68
CA THR A 46 -22.47 29.11 26.61
C THR A 46 -22.89 28.99 25.15
N VAL A 47 -22.92 27.75 24.63
CA VAL A 47 -23.21 27.47 23.24
C VAL A 47 -24.65 27.87 22.89
N ARG A 48 -24.82 28.76 21.91
CA ARG A 48 -26.14 29.15 21.43
C ARG A 48 -26.62 28.18 20.35
N GLY A 49 -27.93 28.10 20.14
CA GLY A 49 -28.50 27.23 19.10
C GLY A 49 -27.97 27.52 17.69
N TRP A 50 -27.56 28.77 17.41
CA TRP A 50 -26.89 29.14 16.17
C TRP A 50 -25.50 28.48 16.03
N ASP A 51 -24.70 28.51 17.10
CA ASP A 51 -23.35 27.97 17.11
C ASP A 51 -23.37 26.45 16.90
N VAL A 52 -24.32 25.75 17.54
CA VAL A 52 -24.55 24.31 17.31
C VAL A 52 -24.90 24.03 15.85
N LYS A 53 -25.75 24.88 15.24
CA LYS A 53 -26.15 24.71 13.84
C LYS A 53 -24.96 24.89 12.89
N CYS A 54 -24.14 25.90 13.12
CA CYS A 54 -22.91 26.13 12.36
C CYS A 54 -21.93 24.96 12.52
N LEU A 55 -21.66 24.52 13.75
CA LEU A 55 -20.78 23.40 14.03
C LEU A 55 -21.26 22.11 13.35
N ARG A 56 -22.56 21.80 13.44
CA ARG A 56 -23.16 20.66 12.75
C ARG A 56 -22.99 20.76 11.24
N GLY A 57 -23.24 21.94 10.66
CA GLY A 57 -23.06 22.17 9.22
C GLY A 57 -21.62 21.94 8.78
N ALA A 58 -20.66 22.54 9.47
CA ALA A 58 -19.24 22.39 9.18
C ALA A 58 -18.77 20.93 9.37
N THR A 59 -19.28 20.22 10.37
CA THR A 59 -18.97 18.81 10.60
C THR A 59 -19.49 17.93 9.47
N VAL A 60 -20.76 18.11 9.07
CA VAL A 60 -21.36 17.36 7.96
C VAL A 60 -20.59 17.60 6.67
N GLN A 61 -20.19 18.85 6.41
CA GLN A 61 -19.41 19.21 5.25
C GLN A 61 -18.04 18.50 5.25
N ALA A 62 -17.28 18.60 6.35
CA ALA A 62 -15.98 17.94 6.47
C ALA A 62 -16.06 16.42 6.27
N ILE A 63 -17.07 15.75 6.86
CA ILE A 63 -17.28 14.30 6.65
C ILE A 63 -17.58 13.98 5.19
N THR A 64 -18.41 14.80 4.55
CA THR A 64 -18.79 14.63 3.13
C THR A 64 -17.56 14.78 2.24
N ASP A 65 -16.72 15.76 2.52
CA ASP A 65 -15.50 16.03 1.75
C ASP A 65 -14.47 14.91 1.91
N VAL A 66 -14.23 14.42 3.15
CA VAL A 66 -13.39 13.23 3.38
C VAL A 66 -13.91 12.01 2.64
N TRP A 67 -15.23 11.79 2.64
CA TRP A 67 -15.84 10.66 1.95
C TRP A 67 -15.64 10.75 0.44
N ASN A 68 -15.85 11.93 -0.15
CA ASN A 68 -15.63 12.18 -1.58
C ASN A 68 -14.17 11.99 -1.98
N ASP A 69 -13.25 12.51 -1.17
CA ASP A 69 -11.81 12.37 -1.41
C ASP A 69 -11.37 10.91 -1.35
N ASN A 70 -11.76 10.19 -0.29
CA ASN A 70 -11.45 8.76 -0.15
C ASN A 70 -12.03 7.93 -1.31
N ARG A 71 -13.28 8.23 -1.71
CA ARG A 71 -13.93 7.59 -2.85
C ARG A 71 -13.14 7.83 -4.14
N SER A 72 -12.71 9.07 -4.38
CA SER A 72 -11.97 9.47 -5.58
C SER A 72 -10.58 8.82 -5.60
N THR A 73 -9.87 8.85 -4.47
CA THR A 73 -8.56 8.22 -4.30
C THR A 73 -8.63 6.70 -4.50
N THR A 74 -9.64 6.04 -3.94
CA THR A 74 -9.87 4.60 -4.11
C THR A 74 -10.17 4.25 -5.58
N ALA A 75 -10.99 5.06 -6.25
CA ALA A 75 -11.28 4.87 -7.67
C ALA A 75 -10.02 5.03 -8.53
N LEU A 76 -9.21 6.06 -8.26
CA LEU A 76 -7.95 6.30 -8.96
C LEU A 76 -6.94 5.17 -8.73
N LEU A 77 -6.81 4.68 -7.49
CA LEU A 77 -5.96 3.54 -7.17
C LEU A 77 -6.39 2.28 -7.94
N THR A 78 -7.69 1.99 -7.94
CA THR A 78 -8.26 0.85 -8.68
C THR A 78 -7.95 0.97 -10.18
N GLN A 79 -8.10 2.17 -10.75
CA GLN A 79 -7.76 2.44 -12.14
C GLN A 79 -6.27 2.20 -12.41
N LYS A 80 -5.37 2.68 -11.55
CA LYS A 80 -3.92 2.49 -11.68
C LYS A 80 -3.55 1.01 -11.64
N ILE A 81 -4.13 0.24 -10.71
CA ILE A 81 -3.90 -1.22 -10.61
C ILE A 81 -4.36 -1.91 -11.89
N ASN A 82 -5.58 -1.63 -12.35
CA ASN A 82 -6.12 -2.26 -13.56
C ASN A 82 -5.28 -1.93 -14.79
N LYS A 83 -4.86 -0.66 -14.93
CA LYS A 83 -3.96 -0.24 -16.01
C LYS A 83 -2.62 -0.96 -15.93
N GLY A 84 -2.00 -1.01 -14.75
CA GLY A 84 -0.72 -1.69 -14.52
C GLY A 84 -0.79 -3.18 -14.85
N ASN A 85 -1.85 -3.87 -14.42
CA ASN A 85 -2.06 -5.27 -14.72
C ASN A 85 -2.21 -5.53 -16.22
N SER A 86 -2.98 -4.69 -16.92
CA SER A 86 -3.13 -4.79 -18.38
C SER A 86 -1.80 -4.58 -19.11
N THR A 87 -1.00 -3.60 -18.69
CA THR A 87 0.33 -3.36 -19.26
C THR A 87 1.26 -4.54 -19.01
N LEU A 88 1.33 -5.05 -17.77
CA LEU A 88 2.16 -6.21 -17.43
C LEU A 88 1.77 -7.44 -18.24
N LEU A 89 0.47 -7.70 -18.41
CA LEU A 89 -0.02 -8.82 -19.21
C LEU A 89 0.38 -8.69 -20.69
N ALA A 90 0.29 -7.48 -21.24
CA ALA A 90 0.73 -7.20 -22.60
C ALA A 90 2.24 -7.45 -22.76
N ASP A 91 3.05 -6.96 -21.82
CA ASP A 91 4.51 -7.13 -21.84
C ASP A 91 4.92 -8.60 -21.72
N LEU A 92 4.27 -9.35 -20.83
CA LEU A 92 4.49 -10.80 -20.69
C LEU A 92 4.11 -11.54 -21.97
N THR A 93 2.97 -11.20 -22.57
CA THR A 93 2.52 -11.80 -23.83
C THR A 93 3.53 -11.53 -24.94
N HIS A 94 4.02 -10.30 -25.04
CA HIS A 94 5.04 -9.93 -26.01
C HIS A 94 6.35 -10.66 -25.77
N SER A 95 6.79 -10.78 -24.51
CA SER A 95 8.00 -11.53 -24.14
C SER A 95 7.90 -13.00 -24.51
N PHE A 96 6.77 -13.66 -24.22
CA PHE A 96 6.56 -15.06 -24.59
C PHE A 96 6.48 -15.26 -26.11
N ALA A 97 5.89 -14.31 -26.85
CA ALA A 97 5.92 -14.33 -28.31
C ALA A 97 7.35 -14.25 -28.85
N ALA A 98 8.17 -13.34 -28.32
CA ALA A 98 9.58 -13.22 -28.71
C ALA A 98 10.40 -14.47 -28.36
N VAL A 99 10.15 -15.10 -27.20
CA VAL A 99 10.79 -16.37 -26.82
C VAL A 99 10.35 -17.50 -27.76
N ARG A 100 9.05 -17.58 -28.09
CA ARG A 100 8.52 -18.56 -29.05
C ARG A 100 9.21 -18.41 -30.41
N GLU A 101 9.29 -17.18 -30.93
CA GLU A 101 9.97 -16.90 -32.20
C GLU A 101 11.43 -17.37 -32.18
N ARG A 102 12.15 -17.11 -31.08
CA ARG A 102 13.52 -17.62 -30.88
C ARG A 102 13.58 -19.14 -30.89
N ILE A 103 12.64 -19.82 -30.22
CA ILE A 103 12.57 -21.30 -30.20
C ILE A 103 12.25 -21.83 -31.60
N ASP A 104 11.31 -21.22 -32.31
CA ASP A 104 10.92 -21.62 -33.66
C ASP A 104 12.07 -21.46 -34.66
N GLY A 105 12.90 -20.43 -34.48
CA GLY A 105 14.14 -20.22 -35.23
C GLY A 105 15.27 -21.23 -34.95
N ILE A 106 15.17 -22.08 -33.92
CA ILE A 106 16.18 -23.13 -33.67
C ILE A 106 16.04 -24.24 -34.75
N PRO A 107 17.12 -24.59 -35.47
CA PRO A 107 17.09 -25.67 -36.47
C PRO A 107 16.61 -27.00 -35.88
N ALA A 108 15.77 -27.73 -36.62
CA ALA A 108 15.14 -28.98 -36.17
C ALA A 108 16.15 -30.04 -35.65
N VAL A 109 17.34 -30.11 -36.26
CA VAL A 109 18.43 -31.00 -35.83
C VAL A 109 18.96 -30.70 -34.43
N SER A 110 18.95 -29.42 -34.01
CA SER A 110 19.37 -29.01 -32.67
C SER A 110 18.26 -29.23 -31.63
N LYS A 111 16.98 -29.17 -32.02
CA LYS A 111 15.83 -29.48 -31.15
C LYS A 111 15.79 -30.97 -30.77
N VAL A 112 16.07 -31.85 -31.73
CA VAL A 112 16.13 -33.31 -31.50
C VAL A 112 17.35 -33.70 -30.65
N ALA A 113 18.48 -33.02 -30.81
CA ALA A 113 19.69 -33.29 -30.02
C ALA A 113 19.55 -32.94 -28.52
N SER A 114 18.77 -31.92 -28.15
CA SER A 114 18.56 -31.56 -26.72
C SER A 114 17.46 -32.37 -26.03
N LEU A 115 16.62 -33.08 -26.79
CA LEU A 115 15.52 -33.93 -26.30
C LEU A 115 15.89 -35.41 -26.28
N ASN A 116 17.13 -35.77 -26.61
CA ASN A 116 17.58 -37.15 -26.65
C ASN A 116 18.12 -37.57 -25.27
N PRO A 117 17.38 -38.38 -24.47
CA PRO A 117 17.87 -38.84 -23.16
C PRO A 117 19.07 -39.79 -23.27
N ASP A 118 19.35 -40.32 -24.46
CA ASP A 118 20.45 -41.27 -24.73
C ASP A 118 21.57 -40.68 -25.62
N GLY A 119 21.54 -39.37 -25.90
CA GLY A 119 22.60 -38.68 -26.63
C GLY A 119 23.72 -38.22 -25.69
N PRO A 120 25.02 -38.28 -26.08
CA PRO A 120 26.10 -37.82 -25.22
C PRO A 120 25.93 -36.32 -24.92
N LEU A 121 25.79 -35.99 -23.63
CA LEU A 121 25.68 -34.62 -23.12
C LEU A 121 26.80 -33.74 -23.69
N PRO A 122 26.50 -32.51 -24.16
CA PRO A 122 27.54 -31.61 -24.62
C PRO A 122 28.49 -31.29 -23.47
N ARG A 123 29.75 -31.69 -23.63
CA ARG A 123 30.80 -31.45 -22.65
C ARG A 123 31.07 -29.95 -22.56
N VAL A 124 30.84 -29.39 -21.38
CA VAL A 124 31.27 -28.02 -21.05
C VAL A 124 32.80 -28.00 -21.08
N VAL A 125 33.37 -27.23 -22.01
CA VAL A 125 34.82 -27.01 -22.08
C VAL A 125 35.16 -25.87 -21.11
N PHE A 126 35.91 -26.19 -20.06
CA PHE A 126 36.50 -25.18 -19.17
C PHE A 126 37.76 -24.63 -19.84
N PHE A 127 37.77 -23.34 -20.14
CA PHE A 127 39.00 -22.62 -20.46
C PHE A 127 39.67 -22.23 -19.14
N TYR A 128 40.83 -22.82 -18.86
CA TYR A 128 41.76 -22.26 -17.87
C TYR A 128 42.56 -21.14 -18.54
N ILE A 129 42.62 -20.01 -17.85
CA ILE A 129 43.41 -18.81 -18.18
C ILE A 129 44.90 -19.15 -18.09
#